data_AF-A0A4P7JNW8-F1
#
_entry.id   AF-A0A4P7JNW8-F1
#
_cell.length_a   1.000
_cell.length_b   1.000
_cell.length_c   1.000
_cell.angle_alpha   90.00
_cell.angle_beta   90.00
_cell.angle_gamma   90.00
#
_symmetry.space_group_name_H-M   'P 1'
#
loop_
_entity.id
_entity.type
_entity.pdbx_description
1 polymer ?
#
loop_
_entity_poly.entity_id
_entity_poly.type
_entity_poly.pdbx_seq_one_letter_code
_entity_poly.pdbx_strand_id
1 'polypeptide(L)'
;MKETEWLDSIGARKANYRFESVDCKGVVHEVRPDLMIGTDDETWIVEYKNGNCLTTTGIRGGKVSAENAKARYDDLTDQLVCPNARAKRNKNSRAHLGWNHTLGKMIGMDNSLNEHTFVCPDTNEQVTTGKARVMIVDPLMAKHRKSKAKDKVSMFKHASKTGIEFYSTDEFALMLDSLESPYQW
;
A
#
# COMPACT_ATOMS: atom_id res chain seq x y z
N MET A 1 14.39 -5.87 -4.78
CA MET A 1 14.49 -5.23 -3.46
C MET A 1 13.27 -5.62 -2.65
N LYS A 2 13.46 -6.21 -1.47
CA LYS A 2 12.39 -6.48 -0.51
C LYS A 2 12.05 -5.19 0.25
N GLU A 3 10.90 -5.17 0.93
CA GLU A 3 10.48 -4.05 1.77
C GLU A 3 11.53 -3.68 2.82
N THR A 4 12.08 -4.65 3.54
CA THR A 4 13.11 -4.41 4.56
C THR A 4 14.38 -3.80 3.96
N GLU A 5 14.83 -4.33 2.81
CA GLU A 5 16.00 -3.78 2.10
C GLU A 5 15.75 -2.34 1.63
N TRP A 6 14.51 -2.01 1.24
CA TRP A 6 14.13 -0.66 0.87
C TRP A 6 14.11 0.29 2.08
N LEU A 7 13.49 -0.11 3.19
CA LEU A 7 13.48 0.66 4.43
C LEU A 7 14.90 0.94 4.91
N ASP A 8 15.77 -0.08 4.93
CA ASP A 8 17.19 0.07 5.30
C ASP A 8 17.91 1.07 4.37
N SER A 9 17.60 1.06 3.07
CA SER A 9 18.25 1.95 2.08
C SER A 9 17.92 3.43 2.25
N ILE A 10 16.79 3.75 2.88
CA ILE A 10 16.38 5.13 3.19
C ILE A 10 16.57 5.46 4.68
N GLY A 11 17.26 4.59 5.43
CA GLY A 11 17.50 4.77 6.87
C GLY A 11 16.25 4.72 7.74
N ALA A 12 15.15 4.15 7.22
CA ALA A 12 13.86 4.11 7.88
C ALA A 12 13.59 2.77 8.56
N ARG A 13 12.58 2.74 9.43
CA ARG A 13 12.10 1.53 10.10
C ARG A 13 10.65 1.27 9.76
N LYS A 14 10.23 0.02 9.93
CA LYS A 14 8.83 -0.34 9.71
C LYS A 14 7.95 0.32 10.75
N ALA A 15 6.87 0.94 10.31
CA ALA A 15 5.91 1.58 11.20
C ALA A 15 5.33 0.57 12.21
N ASN A 16 5.40 0.90 13.51
CA ASN A 16 4.78 0.11 14.57
C ASN A 16 3.39 0.62 14.97
N TYR A 17 2.78 1.45 14.14
CA TYR A 17 1.47 2.03 14.39
C TYR A 17 0.35 1.19 13.75
N ARG A 18 -0.81 1.17 14.40
CA ARG A 18 -2.02 0.49 13.92
C ARG A 18 -3.06 1.52 13.52
N PHE A 19 -3.63 1.33 12.35
CA PHE A 19 -4.70 2.14 11.81
C PHE A 19 -5.97 1.35 11.66
N GLU A 20 -7.08 2.06 11.80
CA GLU A 20 -8.37 1.58 11.32
C GLU A 20 -8.51 1.97 9.85
N SER A 21 -8.75 0.99 8.98
CA SER A 21 -9.12 1.20 7.59
C SER A 21 -10.58 0.82 7.42
N VAL A 22 -11.40 1.77 6.97
CA VAL A 22 -12.82 1.52 6.69
C VAL A 22 -12.98 1.17 5.23
N ASP A 23 -13.39 -0.07 4.94
CA ASP A 23 -13.61 -0.46 3.55
C ASP A 23 -14.88 0.17 2.94
N CYS A 24 -15.09 -0.01 1.64
CA CYS A 24 -16.25 0.56 0.94
C CYS A 24 -17.61 0.02 1.42
N LYS A 25 -17.64 -0.97 2.32
CA LYS A 25 -18.85 -1.51 2.95
C LYS A 25 -19.05 -0.98 4.36
N GLY A 26 -18.19 -0.07 4.83
CA GLY A 26 -18.23 0.47 6.18
C GLY A 26 -17.63 -0.48 7.22
N VAL A 27 -16.96 -1.56 6.80
CA VAL A 27 -16.34 -2.50 7.73
C VAL A 27 -14.96 -1.99 8.12
N VAL A 28 -14.72 -1.89 9.43
CA VAL A 28 -13.45 -1.47 10.01
C VAL A 28 -12.47 -2.63 10.03
N HIS A 29 -11.23 -2.38 9.62
CA HIS A 29 -10.14 -3.35 9.65
C HIS A 29 -8.88 -2.74 10.24
N GLU A 30 -8.19 -3.49 11.11
CA GLU A 30 -6.84 -3.10 11.52
C GLU A 30 -5.88 -3.25 10.32
N VAL A 31 -5.08 -2.21 10.09
CA VAL A 31 -3.98 -2.20 9.12
C VAL A 31 -2.74 -1.58 9.75
N ARG A 32 -1.58 -1.95 9.21
CA ARG A 32 -0.31 -1.34 9.57
C ARG A 32 0.38 -0.88 8.29
N PRO A 33 0.78 0.38 8.19
CA PRO A 33 1.58 0.84 7.07
C PRO A 33 2.99 0.26 7.13
N ASP A 34 3.71 0.40 6.02
CA ASP A 34 5.11 -0.02 5.99
C ASP A 34 6.01 1.07 6.57
N LEU A 35 5.66 2.34 6.36
CA LEU A 35 6.36 3.50 6.91
C LEU A 35 5.37 4.63 7.15
N MET A 36 5.60 5.43 8.19
CA MET A 36 4.97 6.73 8.34
C MET A 36 6.02 7.83 8.39
N ILE A 37 5.71 8.94 7.73
CA ILE A 37 6.54 10.14 7.75
C ILE A 37 5.63 11.30 8.14
N GLY A 38 6.11 12.20 8.99
CA GLY A 38 5.38 13.41 9.31
C GLY A 38 6.26 14.65 9.29
N THR A 39 5.63 15.77 9.01
CA THR A 39 6.08 17.12 9.39
C THR A 39 5.02 17.75 10.30
N ASP A 40 5.26 18.97 10.74
CA ASP A 40 4.26 19.72 11.50
C ASP A 40 2.96 19.95 10.69
N ASP A 41 3.05 20.03 9.37
CA ASP A 41 1.92 20.34 8.49
C ASP A 41 1.21 19.11 7.90
N GLU A 42 1.94 18.01 7.70
CA GLU A 42 1.44 16.87 6.93
C GLU A 42 1.97 15.52 7.45
N THR A 43 1.11 14.50 7.41
CA THR A 43 1.48 13.09 7.58
C THR A 43 1.34 12.32 6.28
N TRP A 44 2.35 11.54 5.94
CA TRP A 44 2.33 10.59 4.86
C TRP A 44 2.36 9.16 5.39
N ILE A 45 1.35 8.40 4.98
CA ILE A 45 1.31 6.95 5.17
C ILE A 45 1.87 6.30 3.92
N VAL A 46 2.97 5.58 4.08
CA VAL A 46 3.73 5.04 2.96
C VAL A 46 3.60 3.52 2.94
N GLU A 47 3.16 3.00 1.79
CA GLU A 47 3.07 1.56 1.53
C GLU A 47 4.04 1.16 0.44
N TYR A 48 4.93 0.23 0.79
CA TYR A 48 5.84 -0.35 -0.17
C TYR A 48 5.15 -1.46 -0.95
N LYS A 49 5.30 -1.44 -2.27
CA LYS A 49 4.74 -2.46 -3.14
C LYS A 49 5.76 -2.85 -4.20
N ASN A 50 6.31 -4.04 -4.06
CA ASN A 50 7.15 -4.65 -5.08
C ASN A 50 6.43 -5.84 -5.74
N GLY A 51 6.57 -5.95 -7.06
CA GLY A 51 6.08 -7.07 -7.85
C GLY A 51 4.94 -6.65 -8.78
N ASN A 52 3.76 -7.22 -8.58
CA ASN A 52 2.60 -6.85 -9.40
C ASN A 52 2.02 -5.50 -8.95
N CYS A 53 1.57 -4.73 -9.93
CA CYS A 53 0.75 -3.55 -9.72
C CYS A 53 -0.42 -3.85 -8.76
N LEU A 54 -0.78 -2.88 -7.93
CA LEU A 54 -1.98 -2.99 -7.08
C LEU A 54 -3.21 -3.35 -7.91
N THR A 55 -4.07 -4.14 -7.29
CA THR A 55 -5.34 -4.54 -7.91
C THR A 55 -6.46 -3.59 -7.51
N THR A 56 -7.48 -3.49 -8.37
CA THR A 56 -8.74 -2.79 -8.07
C THR A 56 -9.75 -3.69 -7.35
N THR A 57 -9.37 -4.93 -7.07
CA THR A 57 -10.19 -5.85 -6.27
C THR A 57 -10.42 -5.25 -4.89
N GLY A 58 -11.61 -5.47 -4.30
CA GLY A 58 -11.95 -4.92 -2.99
C GLY A 58 -12.48 -3.47 -3.01
N ILE A 59 -12.26 -2.68 -4.07
CA ILE A 59 -12.80 -1.30 -4.16
C ILE A 59 -14.33 -1.25 -4.04
N ARG A 60 -15.04 -2.27 -4.55
CA ARG A 60 -16.51 -2.36 -4.50
C ARG A 60 -17.04 -3.41 -3.52
N GLY A 61 -16.21 -4.41 -3.21
CA GLY A 61 -16.60 -5.61 -2.47
C GLY A 61 -15.96 -5.71 -1.07
N GLY A 62 -15.21 -4.68 -0.65
CA GLY A 62 -14.50 -4.65 0.62
C GLY A 62 -13.39 -5.70 0.72
N LYS A 63 -12.88 -5.87 1.94
CA LYS A 63 -11.80 -6.82 2.24
C LYS A 63 -12.15 -8.26 1.86
N VAL A 64 -13.37 -8.70 2.16
CA VAL A 64 -13.83 -10.07 1.87
C VAL A 64 -13.71 -10.41 0.39
N SER A 65 -14.07 -9.49 -0.51
CA SER A 65 -13.94 -9.72 -1.95
C SER A 65 -12.49 -9.86 -2.40
N ALA A 66 -11.57 -9.10 -1.80
CA ALA A 66 -10.14 -9.20 -2.06
C ALA A 66 -9.57 -10.53 -1.57
N GLU A 67 -9.93 -10.97 -0.37
CA GLU A 67 -9.50 -12.25 0.18
C GLU A 67 -10.09 -13.44 -0.60
N ASN A 68 -11.36 -13.37 -1.03
CA ASN A 68 -11.96 -14.39 -1.89
C ASN A 68 -11.28 -14.44 -3.27
N ALA A 69 -10.74 -13.33 -3.78
CA ALA A 69 -9.93 -13.36 -4.99
C ALA A 69 -8.61 -14.11 -4.77
N LYS A 70 -7.96 -13.91 -3.63
CA LYS A 70 -6.76 -14.68 -3.26
C LYS A 70 -7.06 -16.16 -3.10
N ALA A 71 -8.10 -16.53 -2.35
CA ALA A 71 -8.50 -17.92 -2.11
C ALA A 71 -8.77 -18.69 -3.41
N ARG A 72 -9.40 -18.07 -4.41
CA ARG A 72 -9.59 -18.71 -5.73
C ARG A 72 -8.28 -19.10 -6.41
N TYR A 73 -7.20 -18.34 -6.20
CA TYR A 73 -5.88 -18.71 -6.72
C TYR A 73 -5.21 -19.81 -5.90
N ASP A 74 -5.57 -19.97 -4.62
CA ASP A 74 -5.14 -21.11 -3.79
C ASP A 74 -5.74 -22.40 -4.39
N ASP A 75 -7.05 -22.43 -4.59
CA ASP A 75 -7.75 -23.58 -5.19
C ASP A 75 -7.21 -23.95 -6.57
N LEU A 76 -6.98 -22.96 -7.43
CA LEU A 76 -6.43 -23.16 -8.78
C LEU A 76 -4.96 -23.59 -8.78
N THR A 77 -4.23 -23.37 -7.70
CA THR A 77 -2.85 -23.83 -7.55
C THR A 77 -2.85 -25.29 -7.09
N ASP A 78 -3.72 -25.64 -6.14
CA ASP A 78 -3.81 -26.97 -5.56
C ASP A 78 -4.42 -28.00 -6.53
N GLN A 79 -5.29 -27.57 -7.44
CA GLN A 79 -5.83 -28.41 -8.51
C GLN A 79 -4.80 -28.77 -9.61
N LEU A 80 -3.64 -28.13 -9.64
CA LEU A 80 -2.60 -28.40 -10.64
C LEU A 80 -1.61 -29.45 -10.12
N VAL A 81 -1.90 -30.71 -10.42
CA VAL A 81 -1.16 -31.93 -9.98
C VAL A 81 0.30 -31.99 -10.49
N CYS A 82 0.72 -31.10 -11.40
CA CYS A 82 2.10 -31.05 -11.93
C CYS A 82 2.67 -29.63 -11.93
N PRO A 83 3.96 -29.45 -11.60
CA PRO A 83 4.63 -28.14 -11.54
C PRO A 83 4.90 -27.58 -12.96
N ASN A 84 3.83 -27.28 -13.69
CA ASN A 84 3.89 -26.66 -15.00
C ASN A 84 3.99 -25.13 -14.89
N ALA A 85 4.29 -24.47 -16.00
CA ALA A 85 4.41 -23.01 -16.06
C ALA A 85 3.15 -22.27 -15.54
N ARG A 86 1.97 -22.86 -15.67
CA ARG A 86 0.70 -22.29 -15.19
C ARG A 86 0.62 -22.32 -13.66
N ALA A 87 0.99 -23.43 -13.02
CA ALA A 87 1.05 -23.53 -11.56
C ALA A 87 2.03 -22.51 -10.96
N LYS A 88 3.21 -22.35 -11.58
CA LYS A 88 4.20 -21.32 -11.18
C LYS A 88 3.63 -19.90 -11.31
N ARG A 89 2.93 -19.60 -12.40
CA ARG A 89 2.26 -18.30 -12.59
C ARG A 89 1.17 -18.06 -11.54
N ASN A 90 0.31 -19.04 -11.27
CA ASN A 90 -0.74 -18.92 -10.26
C ASN A 90 -0.17 -18.70 -8.86
N LYS A 91 0.87 -19.46 -8.47
CA LYS A 91 1.57 -19.28 -7.20
C LYS A 91 2.19 -17.88 -7.08
N ASN A 92 2.78 -17.37 -8.15
CA ASN A 92 3.32 -16.01 -8.16
C ASN A 92 2.21 -14.95 -8.07
N SER A 93 1.13 -15.09 -8.84
CA SER A 93 -0.03 -14.20 -8.75
C SER A 93 -0.64 -14.19 -7.35
N ARG A 94 -0.84 -15.37 -6.73
CA ARG A 94 -1.32 -15.54 -5.36
C ARG A 94 -0.51 -14.74 -4.34
N ALA A 95 0.81 -14.80 -4.42
CA ALA A 95 1.70 -14.09 -3.48
C ALA A 95 1.57 -12.56 -3.54
N HIS A 96 0.89 -12.04 -4.58
CA HIS A 96 0.67 -10.62 -4.81
C HIS A 96 -0.83 -10.26 -4.87
N LEU A 97 -1.69 -11.07 -4.25
CA LEU A 97 -3.14 -10.87 -4.14
C LEU A 97 -3.60 -10.82 -2.68
N GLY A 98 -4.85 -10.42 -2.47
CA GLY A 98 -5.46 -10.21 -1.14
C GLY A 98 -5.51 -8.74 -0.79
N TRP A 99 -6.15 -8.41 0.34
CA TRP A 99 -6.47 -7.04 0.75
C TRP A 99 -5.26 -6.11 0.77
N ASN A 100 -4.13 -6.61 1.25
CA ASN A 100 -2.86 -5.88 1.34
C ASN A 100 -2.30 -5.46 -0.03
N HIS A 101 -2.76 -6.07 -1.12
CA HIS A 101 -2.33 -5.76 -2.49
C HIS A 101 -3.44 -5.08 -3.31
N THR A 102 -4.39 -4.44 -2.63
CA THR A 102 -5.48 -3.70 -3.27
C THR A 102 -5.36 -2.21 -3.07
N LEU A 103 -5.83 -1.46 -4.08
CA LEU A 103 -6.10 -0.04 -3.92
C LEU A 103 -7.27 0.20 -2.94
N GLY A 104 -8.16 -0.78 -2.75
CA GLY A 104 -9.26 -0.70 -1.77
C GLY A 104 -8.78 -0.47 -0.34
N LYS A 105 -7.69 -1.15 0.09
CA LYS A 105 -7.04 -0.90 1.39
C LYS A 105 -6.57 0.55 1.50
N MET A 106 -5.90 1.06 0.47
CA MET A 106 -5.34 2.41 0.44
C MET A 106 -6.43 3.48 0.55
N ILE A 107 -7.53 3.30 -0.18
CA ILE A 107 -8.70 4.19 -0.10
C ILE A 107 -9.33 4.11 1.29
N GLY A 108 -9.44 2.92 1.87
CA GLY A 108 -9.98 2.77 3.22
C GLY A 108 -9.10 3.40 4.30
N MET A 109 -7.78 3.41 4.10
CA MET A 109 -6.86 4.17 4.97
C MET A 109 -7.08 5.67 4.78
N ASP A 110 -7.06 6.17 3.54
CA ASP A 110 -7.27 7.60 3.25
C ASP A 110 -8.57 8.16 3.86
N ASN A 111 -9.69 7.44 3.72
CA ASN A 111 -10.97 7.83 4.33
C ASN A 111 -10.92 7.94 5.86
N SER A 112 -10.08 7.13 6.49
CA SER A 112 -9.93 7.13 7.94
C SER A 112 -9.09 8.30 8.44
N LEU A 113 -8.37 9.04 7.58
CA LEU A 113 -7.27 9.93 7.96
C LEU A 113 -7.65 11.41 8.22
N ASN A 114 -8.92 11.72 8.45
CA ASN A 114 -9.30 13.10 8.82
C ASN A 114 -8.96 13.38 10.30
N GLU A 115 -8.08 14.37 10.53
CA GLU A 115 -7.66 14.93 11.85
C GLU A 115 -7.20 13.87 12.88
N HIS A 116 -5.94 13.45 12.79
CA HIS A 116 -5.35 12.50 13.73
C HIS A 116 -4.22 13.11 14.54
N THR A 117 -4.33 12.98 15.86
CA THR A 117 -3.20 13.07 16.77
C THR A 117 -2.53 11.69 16.81
N PHE A 118 -1.28 11.63 16.38
CA PHE A 118 -0.48 10.41 16.44
C PHE A 118 0.37 10.41 17.69
N VAL A 119 0.49 9.25 18.35
CA VAL A 119 1.50 9.08 19.41
C VAL A 119 2.68 8.37 18.79
N CYS A 120 3.84 9.03 18.76
CA CYS A 120 5.09 8.42 18.38
C CYS A 120 5.38 7.26 19.34
N PRO A 121 5.49 6.00 18.89
CA PRO A 121 5.69 4.87 19.79
C PRO A 121 7.05 4.92 20.52
N ASP A 122 8.06 5.55 19.91
CA ASP A 122 9.42 5.61 20.45
C ASP A 122 9.64 6.78 21.42
N THR A 123 9.02 7.95 21.17
CA THR A 123 9.16 9.14 22.03
C THR A 123 7.97 9.35 22.96
N ASN A 124 6.85 8.65 22.71
CA ASN A 124 5.56 8.83 23.37
C ASN A 124 5.01 10.28 23.25
N GLU A 125 5.53 11.05 22.31
CA GLU A 125 5.08 12.41 22.01
C GLU A 125 3.83 12.36 21.12
N GLN A 126 2.88 13.21 21.44
CA GLN A 126 1.71 13.44 20.59
C GLN A 126 2.09 14.43 19.50
N VAL A 127 1.95 13.99 18.25
CA VAL A 127 2.13 14.82 17.08
C VAL A 127 0.75 15.01 16.45
N THR A 128 0.23 16.23 16.57
CA THR A 128 -0.95 16.65 15.81
C THR A 128 -0.46 17.14 14.47
N THR A 129 -0.55 16.28 13.47
CA THR A 129 -0.24 16.67 12.10
C THR A 129 -1.48 17.22 11.43
N GLY A 130 -1.30 18.13 10.47
CA GLY A 130 -2.40 18.68 9.67
C GLY A 130 -3.03 17.63 8.75
N LYS A 131 -2.79 17.76 7.44
CA LYS A 131 -3.40 16.86 6.45
C LYS A 131 -2.70 15.49 6.47
N ALA A 132 -3.42 14.42 6.20
CA ALA A 132 -2.82 13.11 5.97
C ALA A 132 -3.04 12.64 4.52
N ARG A 133 -2.05 11.91 3.98
CA ARG A 133 -2.10 11.33 2.62
C ARG A 133 -1.56 9.91 2.61
N VAL A 134 -1.99 9.15 1.61
CA VAL A 134 -1.44 7.81 1.34
C VAL A 134 -0.55 7.85 0.10
N MET A 135 0.69 7.36 0.26
CA MET A 135 1.68 7.21 -0.79
C MET A 135 1.99 5.73 -1.03
N ILE A 136 2.14 5.36 -2.29
CA ILE A 136 2.57 4.03 -2.69
C ILE A 136 3.93 4.12 -3.37
N VAL A 137 4.90 3.41 -2.82
CA VAL A 137 6.26 3.33 -3.38
C VAL A 137 6.44 1.98 -4.06
N ASP A 138 6.73 2.00 -5.37
CA ASP A 138 6.90 0.79 -6.18
C ASP A 138 8.16 0.88 -7.07
N PRO A 139 9.15 0.00 -6.90
CA PRO A 139 10.35 0.00 -7.75
C PRO A 139 10.04 -0.27 -9.23
N LEU A 140 8.87 -0.84 -9.54
CA LEU A 140 8.39 -1.13 -10.90
C LEU A 140 7.40 -0.07 -11.40
N MET A 141 7.29 1.09 -10.73
CA MET A 141 6.34 2.15 -11.10
C MET A 141 6.42 2.56 -12.57
N ALA A 142 7.63 2.76 -13.09
CA ALA A 142 7.85 3.15 -14.48
C ALA A 142 7.31 2.10 -15.47
N LYS A 143 7.43 0.81 -15.15
CA LYS A 143 6.87 -0.29 -15.93
C LYS A 143 5.35 -0.31 -15.84
N HIS A 144 4.79 -0.05 -14.65
CA HIS A 144 3.35 -0.04 -14.41
C HIS A 144 2.66 1.13 -15.13
N ARG A 145 3.23 2.34 -15.09
CA ARG A 145 2.71 3.53 -15.79
C ARG A 145 2.67 3.35 -17.32
N LYS A 146 3.64 2.63 -17.90
CA LYS A 146 3.71 2.37 -19.36
C LYS A 146 2.74 1.29 -19.84
N SER A 147 2.15 0.50 -18.94
CA SER A 147 1.31 -0.63 -19.30
C SER A 147 -0.08 -0.18 -19.77
N LYS A 148 -0.52 -0.65 -20.94
CA LYS A 148 -1.86 -0.41 -21.49
C LYS A 148 -2.94 -1.39 -20.97
N ALA A 149 -2.57 -2.29 -20.06
CA ALA A 149 -3.51 -3.23 -19.48
C ALA A 149 -4.64 -2.48 -18.74
N LYS A 150 -5.90 -2.82 -19.07
CA LYS A 150 -7.09 -2.07 -18.63
C LYS A 150 -7.20 -1.96 -17.11
N ASP A 151 -6.84 -3.02 -16.40
CA ASP A 151 -6.79 -3.11 -14.95
C ASP A 151 -5.86 -2.06 -14.34
N LYS A 152 -4.65 -1.88 -14.91
CA LYS A 152 -3.68 -0.90 -14.42
C LYS A 152 -4.10 0.53 -14.71
N VAL A 153 -4.66 0.79 -15.91
CA VAL A 153 -5.23 2.11 -16.24
C VAL A 153 -6.36 2.46 -15.27
N SER A 154 -7.23 1.49 -14.96
CA SER A 154 -8.31 1.68 -13.99
C SER A 154 -7.77 1.96 -12.59
N MET A 155 -6.69 1.29 -12.18
CA MET A 155 -6.05 1.49 -10.88
C MET A 155 -5.58 2.95 -10.72
N PHE A 156 -4.76 3.45 -11.64
CA PHE A 156 -4.27 4.84 -11.58
C PHE A 156 -5.41 5.87 -11.63
N LYS A 157 -6.44 5.62 -12.45
CA LYS A 157 -7.63 6.49 -12.52
C LYS A 157 -8.39 6.55 -11.20
N HIS A 158 -8.53 5.43 -10.49
CA HIS A 158 -9.18 5.41 -9.19
C HIS A 158 -8.35 6.14 -8.14
N ALA A 159 -7.05 5.88 -8.13
CA ALA A 159 -6.18 6.45 -7.11
C ALA A 159 -6.03 7.97 -7.23
N SER A 160 -5.94 8.49 -8.46
CA SER A 160 -5.95 9.94 -8.73
C SER A 160 -7.22 10.64 -8.23
N LYS A 161 -8.36 9.95 -8.18
CA LYS A 161 -9.62 10.52 -7.66
C LYS A 161 -9.68 10.55 -6.13
N THR A 162 -8.89 9.72 -5.47
CA THR A 162 -8.87 9.56 -4.01
C THR A 162 -7.62 10.19 -3.38
N GLY A 163 -6.87 11.01 -4.12
CA GLY A 163 -5.68 11.68 -3.57
C GLY A 163 -4.51 10.74 -3.25
N ILE A 164 -4.54 9.49 -3.70
CA ILE A 164 -3.44 8.53 -3.46
C ILE A 164 -2.35 8.75 -4.50
N GLU A 165 -1.12 8.92 -4.01
CA GLU A 165 0.04 9.23 -4.83
C GLU A 165 0.93 8.00 -5.08
N PHE A 166 1.64 8.00 -6.20
CA PHE A 166 2.47 6.87 -6.66
C PHE A 166 3.88 7.35 -6.94
N TYR A 167 4.85 6.72 -6.31
CA TYR A 167 6.27 7.03 -6.45
C TYR A 167 7.05 5.78 -6.87
N SER A 168 8.05 5.96 -7.72
CA SER A 168 9.19 5.04 -7.79
C SER A 168 10.07 5.21 -6.55
N THR A 169 10.99 4.26 -6.32
CA THR A 169 11.96 4.37 -5.22
C THR A 169 12.79 5.65 -5.30
N ASP A 170 13.19 6.03 -6.52
CA ASP A 170 14.06 7.19 -6.74
C ASP A 170 13.29 8.50 -6.59
N GLU A 171 12.06 8.57 -7.14
CA GLU A 171 11.16 9.71 -6.93
C GLU A 171 10.85 9.91 -5.43
N PHE A 172 10.68 8.82 -4.68
CA PHE A 172 10.43 8.88 -3.24
C PHE A 172 11.65 9.34 -2.45
N ALA A 173 12.84 8.82 -2.76
CA ALA A 173 14.08 9.23 -2.08
C ALA A 173 14.35 10.73 -2.26
N LEU A 174 14.19 11.24 -3.50
CA LEU A 174 14.32 12.67 -3.77
C LEU A 174 13.30 13.53 -3.01
N MET A 175 12.08 13.03 -2.84
CA MET A 175 11.07 13.71 -2.02
C MET A 175 11.49 13.73 -0.55
N LEU A 176 11.94 12.59 -0.01
CA LEU A 176 12.39 12.50 1.38
C LEU A 176 13.57 13.43 1.67
N ASP A 177 14.57 13.49 0.79
CA ASP A 177 15.73 14.38 0.91
C ASP A 177 15.35 15.87 0.86
N SER A 178 14.17 16.20 0.32
CA SER A 178 13.67 17.58 0.25
C SER A 178 12.90 18.02 1.50
N LEU A 179 12.61 17.10 2.42
CA LEU A 179 11.89 17.41 3.65
C LEU A 179 12.85 17.96 4.71
N GLU A 180 12.50 19.13 5.27
CA GLU A 180 13.20 19.66 6.43
C GLU A 180 12.72 18.93 7.69
N SER A 181 13.62 18.14 8.30
CA SER A 181 13.41 17.45 9.58
C SER A 181 12.17 16.54 9.66
N PRO A 182 12.00 15.56 8.75
CA PRO A 182 10.86 14.65 8.81
C PRO A 182 10.95 13.73 10.04
N TYR A 183 9.84 13.58 10.76
CA TYR A 183 9.66 12.53 11.74
C TYR A 183 9.39 11.21 11.02
N GLN A 184 9.99 10.11 11.49
CA GLN A 184 9.73 8.76 10.97
C GLN A 184 9.24 7.87 12.12
N TRP A 185 8.15 7.14 11.90
CA TRP A 185 7.51 6.26 12.88
C TRP A 185 7.30 4.83 12.36
#